data_AF-A0A2P8K9W8-F1
#
_entry.id   AF-A0A2P8K9W8-F1
#
_cell.length_a   1.000
_cell.length_b   1.000
_cell.length_c   1.000
_cell.angle_alpha   90.00
_cell.angle_beta   90.00
_cell.angle_gamma   90.00
#
_symmetry.space_group_name_H-M   'P 1'
#
loop_
_entity.id
_entity.type
_entity.pdbx_description
1 polymer ?
#
loop_
_entity_poly.entity_id
_entity_poly.type
_entity_poly.pdbx_seq_one_letter_code
_entity_poly.pdbx_strand_id
1 'polypeptide(L)'
;MADDLSQRASRLSRLWSELAMRHVALGSSCGCGAGGVSLQLVDFELDIVDYLEDAGLRSGVLAVEEFFRARPTSQATGLPLQSLLEGLEREEFASEASEWLLARLERTLNSFAELHGGRTQGGS
;
A
#
# COMPACT_ATOMS: atom_id res chain seq x y z
N MET A 1 18.17 -12.57 4.43
CA MET A 1 17.87 -11.11 4.36
C MET A 1 16.92 -10.85 3.21
N ALA A 2 17.27 -11.22 1.97
CA ALA A 2 16.35 -11.16 0.82
C ALA A 2 15.03 -11.94 1.05
N ASP A 3 15.13 -13.19 1.52
CA ASP A 3 13.98 -14.04 1.87
C ASP A 3 13.02 -13.44 2.92
N ASP A 4 13.51 -12.60 3.83
CA ASP A 4 12.67 -11.91 4.82
C ASP A 4 11.83 -10.81 4.17
N LEU A 5 12.40 -10.08 3.20
CA LEU A 5 11.71 -9.03 2.46
C LEU A 5 10.61 -9.62 1.58
N SER A 6 10.91 -10.71 0.87
CA SER A 6 9.94 -11.42 0.04
C SER A 6 8.78 -11.94 0.89
N GLN A 7 9.06 -12.56 2.04
CA GLN A 7 8.02 -13.02 2.96
C GLN A 7 7.14 -11.88 3.52
N ARG A 8 7.76 -10.74 3.85
CA ARG A 8 7.03 -9.53 4.30
C ARG A 8 6.16 -8.95 3.18
N ALA A 9 6.70 -8.87 1.97
CA ALA A 9 5.97 -8.44 0.78
C ALA A 9 4.76 -9.35 0.52
N SER A 10 4.93 -10.67 0.54
CA SER A 10 3.83 -11.64 0.37
C SER A 10 2.74 -11.49 1.43
N ARG A 11 3.13 -11.25 2.69
CA ARG A 11 2.17 -11.00 3.77
C ARG A 11 1.36 -9.73 3.50
N LEU A 12 2.01 -8.64 3.11
CA LEU A 12 1.36 -7.35 2.84
C LEU A 12 0.49 -7.41 1.58
N SER A 13 0.95 -8.07 0.52
CA SER A 13 0.21 -8.35 -0.72
C SER A 13 -1.10 -9.07 -0.43
N ARG A 14 -1.05 -10.11 0.42
CA ARG A 14 -2.25 -10.83 0.85
C ARG A 14 -3.18 -10.00 1.72
N LEU A 15 -2.64 -9.21 2.66
CA LEU A 15 -3.43 -8.33 3.51
C LEU A 15 -4.13 -7.23 2.69
N TRP A 16 -3.43 -6.65 1.72
CA TRP A 16 -3.99 -5.70 0.76
C TRP A 16 -5.08 -6.33 -0.08
N SER A 17 -4.85 -7.52 -0.63
CA SER A 17 -5.85 -8.27 -1.42
C SER A 17 -7.14 -8.51 -0.64
N GLU A 18 -7.06 -8.89 0.63
CA GLU A 18 -8.23 -9.07 1.51
C GLU A 18 -8.97 -7.75 1.78
N LEU A 19 -8.23 -6.66 2.05
CA LEU A 19 -8.82 -5.33 2.25
C LEU A 19 -9.49 -4.80 0.98
N ALA A 20 -8.83 -4.94 -0.16
CA ALA A 20 -9.32 -4.58 -1.48
C ALA A 20 -10.60 -5.35 -1.83
N MET A 21 -10.62 -6.68 -1.61
CA MET A 21 -11.81 -7.52 -1.80
C MET A 21 -12.96 -7.11 -0.87
N ARG A 22 -12.69 -6.79 0.40
CA ARG A 22 -13.69 -6.25 1.32
C ARG A 22 -14.23 -4.90 0.85
N HIS A 23 -13.38 -4.02 0.33
CA HIS A 23 -13.77 -2.71 -0.17
C HIS A 23 -14.65 -2.82 -1.43
N VAL A 24 -14.34 -3.75 -2.35
CA VAL A 24 -15.16 -4.06 -3.53
C VAL A 24 -16.49 -4.70 -3.13
N ALA A 25 -16.50 -5.62 -2.17
CA ALA A 25 -17.72 -6.25 -1.65
C ALA A 25 -18.63 -5.25 -0.90
N LEU A 26 -18.02 -4.27 -0.22
CA LEU A 26 -18.69 -3.17 0.45
C LEU A 26 -19.06 -2.03 -0.51
N GLY A 27 -18.42 -1.91 -1.69
CA GLY A 27 -18.73 -0.89 -2.70
C GLY A 27 -20.15 -0.96 -3.28
N SER A 28 -20.86 -2.08 -3.07
CA SER A 28 -22.28 -2.22 -3.40
C SER A 28 -23.25 -1.93 -2.23
N SER A 29 -22.78 -1.71 -0.99
CA SER A 29 -23.68 -1.58 0.18
C SER A 29 -23.17 -0.73 1.37
N CYS A 30 -21.91 -0.32 1.39
CA CYS A 30 -21.36 0.50 2.47
C CYS A 30 -21.57 1.97 2.13
N GLY A 31 -22.64 2.52 2.70
CA GLY A 31 -23.00 3.94 2.66
C GLY A 31 -22.02 4.86 3.39
N CYS A 32 -20.71 4.76 3.12
CA CYS A 32 -19.77 5.85 3.38
C CYS A 32 -19.92 6.99 2.33
N GLY A 33 -20.95 6.94 1.49
CA GLY A 33 -21.41 8.03 0.64
C GLY A 33 -22.28 9.04 1.40
N ALA A 34 -21.69 9.78 2.34
CA ALA A 34 -22.19 11.12 2.66
C ALA A 34 -21.48 12.12 1.73
N GLY A 35 -21.81 12.07 0.44
CA GLY A 35 -21.31 13.02 -0.57
C GLY A 35 -20.55 12.40 -1.74
N GLY A 36 -21.26 11.74 -2.67
CA GLY A 36 -20.98 11.78 -4.11
C GLY A 36 -19.64 11.29 -4.68
N VAL A 37 -18.70 10.78 -3.90
CA VAL A 37 -17.44 10.22 -4.42
C VAL A 37 -17.42 8.72 -4.21
N SER A 38 -17.73 7.96 -5.27
CA SER A 38 -17.43 6.53 -5.32
C SER A 38 -15.91 6.36 -5.43
N LEU A 39 -15.18 6.46 -4.31
CA LEU A 39 -13.74 6.17 -4.30
C LEU A 39 -13.56 4.75 -4.83
N GLN A 40 -12.94 4.63 -5.99
CA GLN A 40 -12.56 3.36 -6.57
C GLN A 40 -11.28 2.88 -5.87
N LEU A 41 -11.11 1.57 -5.77
CA LEU A 41 -9.88 0.97 -5.24
C LEU A 41 -8.61 1.59 -5.85
N VAL A 42 -8.64 1.87 -7.16
CA VAL A 42 -7.55 2.53 -7.90
C VAL A 42 -7.22 3.94 -7.39
N ASP A 43 -8.21 4.74 -7.00
CA ASP A 43 -7.99 6.09 -6.49
C ASP A 43 -7.29 6.04 -5.13
N PHE A 44 -7.69 5.08 -4.29
CA PHE A 44 -7.06 4.85 -3.00
C PHE A 44 -5.63 4.28 -3.13
N GLU A 45 -5.38 3.41 -4.10
CA GLU A 45 -4.01 2.96 -4.40
C GLU A 45 -3.13 4.12 -4.87
N LEU A 46 -3.66 5.01 -5.70
CA LEU A 46 -2.95 6.19 -6.16
C LEU A 46 -2.60 7.11 -4.99
N ASP A 47 -3.51 7.33 -4.04
CA ASP A 47 -3.25 8.14 -2.83
C ASP A 47 -2.11 7.54 -1.97
N ILE A 48 -2.14 6.23 -1.72
CA ILE A 48 -1.07 5.55 -0.96
C ILE A 48 0.27 5.69 -1.69
N VAL A 49 0.28 5.48 -3.00
CA VAL A 49 1.49 5.45 -3.80
C VAL A 49 2.06 6.87 -4.00
N ASP A 50 1.22 7.88 -4.18
CA ASP A 50 1.60 9.31 -4.20
C ASP A 50 2.23 9.72 -2.86
N TYR A 51 1.59 9.33 -1.74
CA TYR A 51 2.14 9.55 -0.41
C TYR A 51 3.51 8.86 -0.21
N LEU A 52 3.68 7.64 -0.72
CA LEU A 52 4.97 6.94 -0.66
C LEU A 52 6.03 7.64 -1.50
N GLU A 53 5.66 8.19 -2.66
CA GLU A 53 6.56 8.97 -3.51
C GLU A 53 7.03 10.24 -2.80
N ASP A 54 6.12 11.09 -2.28
CA ASP A 54 6.50 12.30 -1.54
C ASP A 54 7.38 11.95 -0.33
N ALA A 55 6.99 10.94 0.44
CA ALA A 55 7.76 10.51 1.60
C ALA A 55 9.12 9.92 1.21
N GLY A 56 9.20 9.21 0.09
CA GLY A 56 10.41 8.57 -0.41
C GLY A 56 11.42 9.59 -0.92
N LEU A 57 10.96 10.54 -1.74
CA LEU A 57 11.75 11.68 -2.23
C LEU A 57 12.28 12.57 -1.10
N ARG A 58 11.62 12.55 0.06
CA ARG A 58 12.01 13.33 1.26
C ARG A 58 12.67 12.49 2.34
N SER A 59 12.88 11.19 2.11
CA SER A 59 13.45 10.28 3.11
C SER A 59 14.94 10.51 3.35
N GLY A 60 15.66 11.14 2.40
CA GLY A 60 17.12 11.27 2.45
C GLY A 60 17.88 9.96 2.26
N VAL A 61 17.20 8.92 1.75
CA VAL A 61 17.80 7.62 1.41
C VAL A 61 17.96 7.57 -0.10
N LEU A 62 19.20 7.67 -0.58
CA LEU A 62 19.51 7.75 -2.02
C LEU A 62 18.87 6.62 -2.82
N ALA A 63 18.92 5.38 -2.34
CA ALA A 63 18.32 4.23 -3.04
C ALA A 63 16.79 4.38 -3.22
N VAL A 64 16.10 4.98 -2.25
CA VAL A 64 14.65 5.22 -2.30
C VAL A 64 14.34 6.40 -3.23
N GLU A 65 15.13 7.48 -3.13
CA GLU A 65 14.98 8.66 -3.98
C GLU A 65 15.21 8.32 -5.46
N GLU A 66 16.25 7.54 -5.77
CA GLU A 66 16.53 7.08 -7.13
C GLU A 66 15.45 6.13 -7.65
N PHE A 67 14.90 5.27 -6.78
CA PHE A 67 13.77 4.40 -7.12
C PHE A 67 12.55 5.20 -7.58
N PHE A 68 12.10 6.19 -6.79
CA PHE A 68 10.94 7.01 -7.14
C PHE A 68 11.22 7.94 -8.32
N ARG A 69 12.45 8.45 -8.45
CA ARG A 69 12.85 9.25 -9.61
C ARG A 69 12.86 8.45 -10.91
N ALA A 70 13.27 7.17 -10.86
CA ALA A 70 13.25 6.27 -12.01
C ALA A 70 11.84 5.79 -12.36
N ARG A 71 10.93 5.75 -11.38
CA ARG A 71 9.57 5.26 -11.52
C ARG A 71 8.54 6.23 -10.92
N PRO A 72 8.22 7.33 -11.64
CA PRO A 72 7.19 8.26 -11.17
C PRO A 72 5.83 7.58 -11.13
N THR A 73 5.20 7.66 -9.97
CA THR A 73 3.91 7.04 -9.65
C THR A 73 2.75 7.71 -10.38
N SER A 74 2.91 8.99 -10.73
CA SER A 74 2.00 9.75 -11.59
C SER A 74 1.78 9.13 -12.98
N GLN A 75 2.67 8.24 -13.45
CA GLN A 75 2.53 7.54 -14.73
C GLN A 75 2.03 6.10 -14.59
N ALA A 76 1.68 5.65 -13.38
CA ALA A 76 1.22 4.29 -13.17
C ALA A 76 -0.21 4.11 -13.70
N THR A 77 -0.37 3.20 -14.66
CA THR A 77 -1.68 2.79 -15.19
C THR A 77 -2.13 1.50 -14.50
N GLY A 78 -3.28 1.50 -13.82
CA GLY A 78 -3.86 0.28 -13.20
C GLY A 78 -3.84 0.31 -11.67
N LEU A 79 -3.51 -0.83 -11.03
CA LEU A 79 -3.42 -1.01 -9.58
C LEU A 79 -1.95 -0.85 -9.14
N PRO A 80 -1.47 0.38 -8.86
CA PRO A 80 -0.04 0.66 -8.70
C PRO A 80 0.55 0.02 -7.44
N LEU A 81 -0.25 -0.09 -6.38
CA LEU A 81 0.19 -0.65 -5.12
C LEU A 81 0.32 -2.17 -5.21
N GLN A 82 -0.65 -2.83 -5.83
CA GLN A 82 -0.58 -4.28 -6.05
C GLN A 82 0.66 -4.65 -6.88
N SER A 83 0.90 -3.96 -8.00
CA SER A 83 2.09 -4.21 -8.83
C SER A 83 3.40 -3.86 -8.12
N LEU A 84 3.40 -2.89 -7.20
CA LEU A 84 4.56 -2.60 -6.36
C LEU A 84 4.86 -3.75 -5.40
N LEU A 85 3.85 -4.29 -4.72
CA LEU A 85 3.98 -5.43 -3.81
C LEU A 85 4.47 -6.68 -4.53
N GLU A 86 3.94 -6.98 -5.72
CA GLU A 86 4.42 -8.10 -6.54
C GLU A 86 5.88 -7.93 -6.96
N GLY A 87 6.32 -6.72 -7.31
CA GLY A 87 7.72 -6.43 -7.63
C GLY A 87 8.64 -6.60 -6.42
N LEU A 88 8.17 -6.25 -5.21
CA LEU A 88 8.88 -6.46 -3.95
C LEU A 88 9.01 -7.96 -3.63
N GLU A 89 7.96 -8.75 -3.86
CA GLU A 89 7.98 -10.22 -3.69
C GLU A 89 8.98 -10.89 -4.63
N ARG A 90 9.13 -10.35 -5.85
CA ARG A 90 10.04 -10.84 -6.89
C ARG A 90 11.47 -10.31 -6.75
N GLU A 91 11.74 -9.53 -5.71
CA GLU A 91 13.05 -8.92 -5.45
C GLU A 91 13.57 -8.07 -6.63
N GLU A 92 12.66 -7.41 -7.36
CA GLU A 92 13.03 -6.59 -8.53
C GLU A 92 13.63 -5.23 -8.15
N PHE A 93 13.62 -4.89 -6.87
CA PHE A 93 14.08 -3.60 -6.34
C PHE A 93 15.25 -3.77 -5.38
N ALA A 94 16.05 -2.70 -5.22
CA ALA A 94 17.18 -2.68 -4.31
C ALA A 94 16.73 -2.97 -2.87
N SER A 95 17.50 -3.77 -2.12
CA SER A 95 17.14 -4.19 -0.75
C SER A 95 16.80 -3.02 0.18
N GLU A 96 17.58 -1.92 0.12
CA GLU A 96 17.32 -0.71 0.92
C GLU A 96 15.98 -0.05 0.58
N ALA A 97 15.65 0.06 -0.72
CA ALA A 97 14.38 0.61 -1.15
C ALA A 97 13.23 -0.31 -0.73
N SER A 98 13.40 -1.63 -0.91
CA SER A 98 12.43 -2.64 -0.49
C SER A 98 12.17 -2.60 1.00
N GLU A 99 13.21 -2.52 1.84
CA GLU A 99 13.08 -2.40 3.30
C GLU A 99 12.28 -1.16 3.70
N TRP A 100 12.59 -0.02 3.09
CA TRP A 100 11.90 1.23 3.38
C TRP A 100 10.43 1.18 2.97
N LEU A 101 10.16 0.69 1.75
CA LEU A 101 8.81 0.55 1.20
C LEU A 101 7.97 -0.39 2.07
N LEU A 102 8.51 -1.57 2.40
CA LEU A 102 7.82 -2.55 3.23
C LEU A 102 7.52 -2.02 4.64
N ALA A 103 8.47 -1.34 5.28
CA ALA A 103 8.24 -0.76 6.61
C ALA A 103 7.13 0.29 6.59
N ARG A 104 7.05 1.10 5.52
CA ARG A 104 6.02 2.14 5.39
C ARG A 104 4.66 1.56 5.07
N LEU A 105 4.60 0.63 4.11
CA LEU A 105 3.40 -0.08 3.71
C LEU A 105 2.81 -0.88 4.86
N GLU A 106 3.63 -1.58 5.62
CA GLU A 106 3.19 -2.32 6.81
C GLU A 106 2.47 -1.42 7.80
N ARG A 107 3.04 -0.23 8.08
CA ARG A 107 2.41 0.74 8.99
C ARG A 107 1.12 1.31 8.43
N THR A 108 1.08 1.70 7.15
CA THR A 108 -0.11 2.26 6.51
C THR A 108 -1.23 1.23 6.44
N LEU A 109 -0.94 0.02 5.95
CA LEU A 109 -1.92 -1.05 5.78
C LEU A 109 -2.41 -1.60 7.11
N ASN A 110 -1.54 -1.73 8.12
CA ASN A 110 -1.97 -2.18 9.46
C ASN A 110 -2.87 -1.12 10.12
N SER A 111 -2.49 0.16 10.05
CA SER A 111 -3.36 1.25 10.55
C SER A 111 -4.72 1.26 9.85
N PHE A 112 -4.76 0.98 8.55
CA PHE A 112 -6.00 0.89 7.79
C PHE A 112 -6.83 -0.34 8.20
N ALA A 113 -6.18 -1.49 8.35
CA ALA A 113 -6.81 -2.71 8.83
C ALA A 113 -7.40 -2.54 10.24
N GLU A 114 -6.75 -1.78 11.13
CA GLU A 114 -7.31 -1.46 12.45
C GLU A 114 -8.55 -0.57 12.36
N LEU A 115 -8.55 0.42 11.47
CA LEU A 115 -9.69 1.32 11.25
C LEU A 115 -10.91 0.58 10.65
N HIS A 116 -10.68 -0.41 9.80
CA HIS A 116 -11.74 -1.20 9.15
C HIS A 116 -12.06 -2.54 9.82
N GLY A 117 -11.19 -3.03 10.71
CA GLY A 117 -11.30 -4.30 11.42
C GLY A 117 -12.22 -4.27 12.63
N GLY A 118 -12.75 -3.09 12.98
CA GLY A 118 -13.61 -2.91 14.12
C GLY A 118 -12.82 -2.96 15.42
N ARG A 119 -13.01 -1.93 16.23
CA ARG A 119 -12.69 -1.95 17.64
C ARG A 119 -13.40 -3.13 18.31
N THR A 120 -12.74 -4.27 18.44
CA THR A 120 -13.06 -5.27 19.48
C THR A 120 -12.13 -5.05 20.67
N GLN A 121 -12.04 -3.81 21.14
CA GLN A 121 -11.42 -3.49 22.43
C GLN A 121 -12.36 -2.53 23.14
N GLY A 122 -13.22 -3.06 24.01
CA GLY A 122 -14.09 -2.25 24.87
C GLY A 122 -15.40 -2.93 25.26
N GLY A 123 -15.34 -3.92 26.14
CA GLY A 123 -16.49 -4.41 26.90
C GLY A 123 -15.98 -5.07 28.18
N SER A 124 -16.15 -4.34 29.29
CA SER A 124 -15.73 -4.70 30.65
C SER A 124 -16.49 -5.90 31.21
#